data_AF-A0A807L9P8-F1
#
_entry.id   AF-A0A807L9P8-F1
#
_cell.length_a   1.000
_cell.length_b   1.000
_cell.length_c   1.000
_cell.angle_alpha   90.00
_cell.angle_beta   90.00
_cell.angle_gamma   90.00
#
_symmetry.space_group_name_H-M   'P 1'
#
loop_
_entity.id
_entity.type
_entity.pdbx_description
1 polymer ?
#
loop_
_entity_poly.entity_id
_entity_poly.type
_entity_poly.pdbx_seq_one_letter_code
_entity_poly.pdbx_strand_id
1 'polypeptide(L)'
;MKRALLISLLLALPAAAQPPQGAWSATSMGGSVSLGKAILRGRPLHAPDHLSPSARVTHFSWRITLLTPPPPGLEIKLCRIERCVILPALAGTQRVAIPFPASGEFRFIYSVNRAGQLQPPLTVLRNQLTVNYR
;
A
#
# COMPACT_ATOMS: atom_id res chain seq x y z
N MET A 1 -21.72 -29.82 -59.44
CA MET A 1 -22.00 -28.65 -58.59
C MET A 1 -22.80 -29.11 -57.38
N LYS A 2 -22.21 -29.10 -56.17
CA LYS A 2 -22.91 -29.04 -54.87
C LYS A 2 -21.84 -28.86 -53.80
N ARG A 3 -21.59 -27.59 -53.47
CA ARG A 3 -20.57 -27.16 -52.50
C ARG A 3 -20.99 -27.64 -51.12
N ALA A 4 -20.12 -28.40 -50.47
CA ALA A 4 -20.24 -28.77 -49.07
C ALA A 4 -20.24 -27.50 -48.21
N LEU A 5 -21.35 -27.22 -47.54
CA LEU A 5 -21.46 -26.19 -46.51
C LEU A 5 -21.16 -26.84 -45.16
N LEU A 6 -19.87 -27.01 -44.88
CA LEU A 6 -19.37 -27.23 -43.52
C LEU A 6 -19.34 -25.87 -42.83
N ILE A 7 -20.42 -25.56 -42.12
CA ILE A 7 -20.54 -24.36 -41.30
C ILE A 7 -19.75 -24.64 -40.01
N SER A 8 -18.47 -24.29 -40.02
CA SER A 8 -17.61 -24.28 -38.84
C SER A 8 -18.14 -23.24 -37.85
N LEU A 9 -18.97 -23.68 -36.91
CA LEU A 9 -19.38 -22.90 -35.76
C LEU A 9 -18.16 -22.76 -34.82
N LEU A 10 -17.28 -21.78 -35.09
CA LEU A 10 -16.25 -21.36 -34.15
C LEU A 10 -16.96 -20.85 -32.88
N LEU A 11 -16.85 -21.60 -31.80
CA LEU A 11 -17.22 -21.14 -30.46
C LEU A 11 -16.46 -19.86 -30.15
N ALA A 12 -17.15 -18.72 -30.17
CA ALA A 12 -16.67 -17.50 -29.54
C ALA A 12 -16.69 -17.71 -28.02
N LEU A 13 -15.62 -18.31 -27.49
CA LEU A 13 -15.36 -18.34 -26.05
C LEU A 13 -15.24 -16.88 -25.59
N PRO A 14 -16.05 -16.41 -24.62
CA PRO A 14 -15.82 -15.10 -24.03
C PRO A 14 -14.44 -15.15 -23.37
N ALA A 15 -13.49 -14.37 -23.90
CA ALA A 15 -12.21 -14.18 -23.25
C ALA A 15 -12.49 -13.60 -21.86
N ALA A 16 -12.28 -14.40 -20.82
CA ALA A 16 -12.34 -13.93 -19.46
C ALA A 16 -11.22 -12.90 -19.30
N ALA A 17 -11.56 -11.61 -19.40
CA ALA A 17 -10.61 -10.53 -19.15
C ALA A 17 -10.16 -10.63 -17.70
N GLN A 18 -8.94 -11.15 -17.49
CA GLN A 18 -8.34 -11.13 -16.17
C GLN A 18 -8.12 -9.67 -15.77
N PRO A 19 -8.47 -9.29 -14.53
CA PRO A 19 -8.32 -7.92 -14.13
C PRO A 19 -6.80 -7.59 -14.08
N PRO A 20 -6.41 -6.38 -14.51
CA PRO A 20 -5.02 -6.05 -14.79
C PRO A 20 -4.17 -6.17 -13.51
N GLN A 21 -3.23 -7.10 -13.53
CA GLN A 21 -2.26 -7.30 -12.45
C GLN A 21 -1.09 -6.34 -12.64
N GLY A 22 -0.62 -5.74 -11.55
CA GLY A 22 0.51 -4.84 -11.61
C GLY A 22 1.00 -4.40 -10.24
N ALA A 23 2.01 -3.55 -10.25
CA ALA A 23 2.55 -2.93 -9.06
C ALA A 23 2.95 -1.49 -9.34
N TRP A 24 2.84 -0.64 -8.33
CA TRP A 24 3.46 0.68 -8.34
C TRP A 24 4.22 0.90 -7.04
N SER A 25 5.25 1.73 -7.10
CA SER A 25 6.07 2.08 -5.93
C SER A 25 6.17 3.58 -5.78
N ALA A 26 6.21 4.06 -4.55
CA ALA A 26 6.44 5.45 -4.22
C ALA A 26 7.29 5.59 -2.96
N THR A 27 7.98 6.71 -2.84
CA THR A 27 8.77 7.04 -1.65
C THR A 27 8.45 8.43 -1.16
N SER A 28 8.50 8.63 0.15
CA SER A 28 8.33 9.94 0.77
C SER A 28 9.30 10.12 1.93
N MET A 29 9.65 11.38 2.20
CA MET A 29 10.36 11.74 3.42
C MET A 29 9.42 11.59 4.62
N GLY A 30 9.99 11.23 5.77
CA GLY A 30 9.27 11.21 7.03
C GLY A 30 9.27 12.56 7.76
N GLY A 31 9.19 12.49 9.08
CA GLY A 31 9.26 13.63 9.99
C GLY A 31 9.72 13.17 11.36
N SER A 32 9.62 14.04 12.36
CA SER A 32 9.98 13.68 13.73
C SER A 32 8.87 13.99 14.72
N VAL A 33 8.82 13.23 15.81
CA VAL A 33 7.97 13.49 16.96
C VAL A 33 8.74 13.18 18.23
N SER A 34 8.63 14.10 19.20
CA SER A 34 9.37 14.05 20.45
C SER A 34 8.47 13.74 21.66
N LEU A 35 7.15 13.69 21.47
CA LEU A 35 6.17 13.35 22.51
C LEU A 35 5.52 12.01 22.20
N GLY A 36 5.45 11.14 23.21
CA GLY A 36 4.70 9.89 23.12
C GLY A 36 3.20 10.15 22.99
N LYS A 37 2.46 9.19 22.41
CA LYS A 37 1.05 9.31 21.97
C LYS A 37 0.74 10.40 20.93
N ALA A 38 1.67 11.30 20.61
CA ALA A 38 1.49 12.22 19.49
C ALA A 38 1.52 11.43 18.16
N ILE A 39 0.68 11.86 17.22
CA ILE A 39 0.57 11.26 15.89
C ILE A 39 1.53 11.96 14.94
N LEU A 40 2.45 11.19 14.36
CA LEU A 40 3.26 11.65 13.24
C LEU A 40 2.62 11.15 11.93
N ARG A 41 2.05 12.08 11.17
CA ARG A 41 1.46 11.82 9.84
C ARG A 41 2.52 12.03 8.76
N GLY A 42 2.86 10.96 8.03
CA GLY A 42 3.77 11.02 6.91
C GLY A 42 3.22 11.80 5.71
N ARG A 43 4.13 12.25 4.85
CA ARG A 43 3.77 12.86 3.56
C ARG A 43 3.02 11.85 2.68
N PRO A 44 2.08 12.34 1.85
CA PRO A 44 1.29 11.49 0.97
C PRO A 44 2.16 10.76 -0.05
N LEU A 45 1.75 9.53 -0.36
CA LEU A 45 2.28 8.69 -1.44
C LEU A 45 1.15 8.53 -2.45
N HIS A 46 1.36 9.02 -3.66
CA HIS A 46 0.35 9.01 -4.72
C HIS A 46 0.53 7.80 -5.61
N ALA A 47 -0.56 7.06 -5.82
CA ALA A 47 -0.63 6.09 -6.90
C ALA A 47 -0.56 6.82 -8.25
N PRO A 48 -0.01 6.18 -9.31
CA PRO A 48 -0.03 6.75 -10.66
C PRO A 48 -1.44 7.07 -11.16
N ASP A 49 -1.57 8.14 -11.94
CA ASP A 49 -2.87 8.65 -12.44
C ASP A 49 -3.57 7.68 -13.40
N HIS A 50 -2.81 6.79 -14.06
CA HIS A 50 -3.31 5.86 -15.08
C HIS A 50 -3.74 4.49 -14.53
N LEU A 51 -3.90 4.33 -13.21
CA LEU A 51 -4.43 3.08 -12.68
C LEU A 51 -5.90 2.88 -13.05
N SER A 52 -6.24 1.66 -13.47
CA SER A 52 -7.64 1.26 -13.67
C SER A 52 -8.47 1.53 -12.40
N PRO A 53 -9.68 2.11 -12.52
CA PRO A 53 -10.61 2.26 -11.38
C PRO A 53 -11.00 0.91 -10.74
N SER A 54 -10.88 -0.20 -11.48
CA SER A 54 -11.13 -1.55 -10.98
C SER A 54 -9.95 -2.18 -10.23
N ALA A 55 -8.75 -1.59 -10.29
CA ALA A 55 -7.58 -2.13 -9.62
C ALA A 55 -7.77 -2.19 -8.10
N ARG A 56 -7.58 -3.37 -7.52
CA ARG A 56 -7.69 -3.62 -6.08
C ARG A 56 -6.37 -4.11 -5.52
N VAL A 57 -5.98 -3.56 -4.38
CA VAL A 57 -4.78 -3.98 -3.68
C VAL A 57 -4.89 -5.45 -3.29
N THR A 58 -3.82 -6.20 -3.54
CA THR A 58 -3.64 -7.58 -3.07
C THR A 58 -2.64 -7.65 -1.93
N HIS A 59 -1.49 -6.99 -2.07
CA HIS A 59 -0.40 -7.00 -1.09
C HIS A 59 0.34 -5.66 -1.07
N PHE A 60 0.82 -5.31 0.11
CA PHE A 60 1.79 -4.24 0.30
C PHE A 60 3.17 -4.82 0.54
N SER A 61 4.19 -4.12 0.05
CA SER A 61 5.57 -4.25 0.52
C SER A 61 6.03 -2.88 0.98
N TRP A 62 6.71 -2.81 2.12
CA TRP A 62 7.17 -1.53 2.65
C TRP A 62 8.57 -1.62 3.25
N ARG A 63 9.19 -0.45 3.35
CA ARG A 63 10.42 -0.23 4.10
C ARG A 63 10.42 1.19 4.68
N ILE A 64 10.75 1.29 5.95
CA ILE A 64 10.81 2.52 6.73
C ILE A 64 12.21 2.63 7.31
N THR A 65 12.85 3.77 7.08
CA THR A 65 14.17 4.07 7.63
C THR A 65 14.00 5.08 8.75
N LEU A 66 14.45 4.73 9.94
CA LEU A 66 14.51 5.62 11.10
C LEU A 66 15.94 6.13 11.31
N LEU A 67 16.07 7.30 11.93
CA LEU A 67 17.38 7.84 12.33
C LEU A 67 17.98 7.06 13.52
N THR A 68 17.12 6.61 14.42
CA THR A 68 17.46 5.87 15.63
C THR A 68 16.69 4.54 15.66
N PRO A 69 17.10 3.56 16.49
CA PRO A 69 16.34 2.33 16.67
C PRO A 69 14.88 2.62 17.05
N PRO A 70 13.91 1.77 16.63
CA PRO A 70 12.50 2.00 16.90
C PRO A 70 12.24 2.03 18.43
N PRO A 71 11.57 3.07 18.95
CA PRO A 71 11.23 3.13 20.37
C PRO A 71 10.26 2.00 20.74
N PRO A 72 10.32 1.46 21.97
CA PRO A 72 9.36 0.45 22.42
C PRO A 72 7.94 0.99 22.36
N GLY A 73 7.02 0.17 21.84
CA GLY A 73 5.62 0.57 21.64
C GLY A 73 5.38 1.43 20.40
N LEU A 74 6.34 1.52 19.46
CA LEU A 74 6.10 2.08 18.13
C LEU A 74 4.99 1.29 17.42
N GLU A 75 3.94 2.01 17.01
CA GLU A 75 2.85 1.54 16.19
C GLU A 75 2.92 2.24 14.84
N ILE A 76 2.76 1.45 13.77
CA ILE A 76 2.86 1.91 12.40
C ILE A 76 1.59 1.50 11.66
N LYS A 77 0.96 2.46 10.98
CA LYS A 77 -0.19 2.21 10.12
C LYS A 77 0.06 2.73 8.72
N LEU A 78 -0.38 1.97 7.73
CA LEU A 78 -0.56 2.45 6.37
C LEU A 78 -2.04 2.76 6.16
N CYS A 79 -2.36 4.02 5.91
CA CYS A 79 -3.74 4.50 5.79
C CYS A 79 -4.04 5.04 4.39
N ARG A 80 -5.26 4.77 3.93
CA ARG A 80 -5.88 5.33 2.73
C ARG A 80 -7.35 5.64 3.03
N ILE A 81 -7.76 6.89 2.87
CA ILE A 81 -9.14 7.37 3.11
C ILE A 81 -9.66 6.84 4.47
N GLU A 82 -10.51 5.81 4.47
CA GLU A 82 -11.16 5.24 5.66
C GLU A 82 -10.57 3.89 6.09
N ARG A 83 -9.49 3.42 5.44
CA ARG A 83 -8.87 2.14 5.77
C ARG A 83 -7.43 2.34 6.22
N CYS A 84 -7.11 1.78 7.38
CA CYS A 84 -5.75 1.66 7.86
C CYS A 84 -5.39 0.18 8.04
N VAL A 85 -4.14 -0.15 7.74
CA VAL A 85 -3.54 -1.47 7.94
C VAL A 85 -2.38 -1.29 8.91
N ILE A 86 -2.37 -2.06 10.00
CA ILE A 86 -1.25 -2.08 10.94
C ILE A 86 -0.07 -2.80 10.27
N LEU A 87 1.11 -2.20 10.36
CA LEU A 87 2.35 -2.78 9.86
C LEU A 87 3.17 -3.30 11.06
N PRO A 88 3.47 -4.61 11.12
CA PRO A 88 4.08 -5.23 12.30
C PRO A 88 5.58 -4.91 12.46
N ALA A 89 6.23 -4.36 11.43
CA ALA A 89 7.66 -4.11 11.41
C ALA A 89 8.01 -2.91 10.53
N LEU A 90 9.26 -2.44 10.60
CA LEU A 90 9.77 -1.35 9.75
C LEU A 90 9.88 -1.74 8.28
N ALA A 91 9.99 -3.03 7.98
CA ALA A 91 9.97 -3.53 6.62
C ALA A 91 9.25 -4.87 6.57
N GLY A 92 8.62 -5.17 5.45
CA GLY A 92 7.90 -6.43 5.28
C GLY A 92 6.98 -6.42 4.08
N THR A 93 6.21 -7.50 3.99
CA THR A 93 5.12 -7.65 3.04
C THR A 93 3.88 -8.11 3.77
N GLN A 94 2.70 -7.67 3.32
CA GLN A 94 1.44 -8.01 3.96
C GLN A 94 0.32 -8.05 2.94
N ARG A 95 -0.41 -9.15 3.00
CA ARG A 95 -1.57 -9.40 2.18
C ARG A 95 -2.79 -8.67 2.78
N VAL A 96 -3.62 -8.09 1.93
CA VAL A 96 -4.80 -7.36 2.39
C VAL A 96 -5.97 -8.32 2.55
N ALA A 97 -6.58 -8.35 3.74
CA ALA A 97 -7.73 -9.21 4.01
C ALA A 97 -8.96 -8.79 3.21
N ILE A 98 -9.23 -7.48 3.13
CA ILE A 98 -10.35 -6.90 2.38
C ILE A 98 -9.77 -6.00 1.28
N PRO A 99 -9.80 -6.42 0.00
CA PRO A 99 -9.26 -5.62 -1.10
C PRO A 99 -9.92 -4.24 -1.15
N PHE A 100 -9.11 -3.21 -1.39
CA PHE A 100 -9.56 -1.83 -1.56
C PHE A 100 -8.83 -1.18 -2.73
N PRO A 101 -9.26 0.01 -3.22
CA PRO A 101 -8.70 0.57 -4.45
C PRO A 101 -7.19 0.80 -4.36
N ALA A 102 -6.47 0.40 -5.42
CA ALA A 102 -5.03 0.60 -5.54
C ALA A 102 -4.63 2.02 -5.97
N SER A 103 -5.61 2.84 -6.36
CA SER A 103 -5.45 4.24 -6.75
C SER A 103 -5.57 5.21 -5.57
N GLY A 104 -5.21 6.47 -5.78
CA GLY A 104 -5.34 7.53 -4.80
C GLY A 104 -4.15 7.60 -3.85
N GLU A 105 -4.40 8.08 -2.63
CA GLU A 105 -3.36 8.56 -1.74
C GLU A 105 -3.19 7.67 -0.50
N PHE A 106 -1.95 7.36 -0.18
CA PHE A 106 -1.55 6.52 0.94
C PHE A 106 -0.65 7.30 1.89
N ARG A 107 -0.79 7.07 3.20
CA ARG A 107 0.05 7.71 4.23
C ARG A 107 0.51 6.69 5.27
N PHE A 108 1.77 6.79 5.66
CA PHE A 108 2.26 6.17 6.88
C PHE A 108 1.89 7.05 8.07
N ILE A 109 1.34 6.44 9.12
CA ILE A 109 0.98 7.07 10.39
C ILE A 109 1.77 6.37 11.48
N TYR A 110 2.38 7.16 12.36
CA TYR A 110 3.21 6.66 13.44
C TYR A 110 2.70 7.18 14.79
N SER A 111 2.75 6.32 15.80
CA SER A 111 2.57 6.69 17.20
C SER A 111 3.46 5.83 18.07
N VAL A 112 3.85 6.34 19.24
CA VAL A 112 4.53 5.54 20.27
C VAL A 112 3.57 5.40 21.43
N ASN A 113 3.15 4.18 21.77
CA ASN A 113 2.21 3.89 22.85
C ASN A 113 2.90 4.00 24.23
N ARG A 114 3.38 5.20 24.53
CA ARG A 114 3.99 5.63 25.78
C ARG A 114 3.63 7.09 25.97
N ALA A 115 3.40 7.54 27.20
CA ALA A 115 3.19 8.96 27.50
C ALA A 115 4.52 9.67 27.79
N GLY A 116 4.54 11.00 27.67
CA GLY A 116 5.70 11.83 28.00
C GLY A 116 6.75 11.91 26.89
N GLN A 117 7.90 12.52 27.21
CA GLN A 117 8.97 12.80 26.26
C GLN A 117 9.59 11.50 25.72
N LEU A 118 9.79 11.44 24.41
CA LEU A 118 10.60 10.42 23.73
C LEU A 118 12.07 10.85 23.74
N GLN A 119 12.92 9.99 24.31
CA GLN A 119 14.37 10.13 24.28
C GLN A 119 15.01 8.81 23.82
N PRO A 120 15.61 8.75 22.62
CA PRO A 120 15.60 9.78 21.57
C PRO A 120 14.20 10.01 20.97
N PRO A 121 13.95 11.13 20.26
CA PRO A 121 12.72 11.32 19.49
C PRO A 121 12.59 10.25 18.40
N LEU A 122 11.35 9.96 18.00
CA LEU A 122 11.09 9.17 16.80
C LEU A 122 11.34 10.06 15.58
N THR A 123 12.36 9.74 14.79
CA THR A 123 12.66 10.45 13.54
C THR A 123 12.64 9.47 12.37
N VAL A 124 11.65 9.65 11.48
CA VAL A 124 11.48 8.87 10.25
C VAL A 124 12.19 9.59 9.12
N LEU A 125 13.18 8.95 8.51
CA LEU A 125 13.95 9.51 7.40
C LEU A 125 13.24 9.25 6.07
N ARG A 126 12.83 8.01 5.84
CA ARG A 126 12.30 7.57 4.54
C ARG A 126 11.17 6.57 4.72
N ASN A 127 10.13 6.71 3.92
CA ASN A 127 9.07 5.75 3.73
C ASN A 127 9.13 5.24 2.30
N GLN A 128 9.03 3.93 2.10
CA GLN A 128 8.94 3.29 0.80
C GLN A 128 7.74 2.34 0.82
N LEU A 129 6.92 2.42 -0.22
CA LEU A 129 5.74 1.59 -0.39
C LEU A 129 5.73 1.04 -1.80
N THR A 130 5.45 -0.25 -1.92
CA THR A 130 5.04 -0.92 -3.15
C THR A 130 3.64 -1.49 -2.93
N VAL A 131 2.74 -1.17 -3.85
CA VAL A 131 1.36 -1.65 -3.85
C VAL A 131 1.18 -2.59 -5.03
N ASN A 132 0.92 -3.86 -4.73
CA ASN A 132 0.56 -4.85 -5.73
C ASN A 132 -0.97 -4.89 -5.86
N TYR A 133 -1.46 -4.95 -7.08
CA TYR A 133 -2.88 -4.91 -7.38
C TYR A 133 -3.25 -5.91 -8.48
N ARG A 134 -4.54 -6.21 -8.53
CA ARG A 134 -5.19 -6.96 -9.61
C ARG A 134 -6.53 -6.34 -9.93
#